data_AF-A0A8S3ZWW5-F1
#
_entry.id   AF-A0A8S3ZWW5-F1
#
_cell.length_a   1.000
_cell.length_b   1.000
_cell.length_c   1.000
_cell.angle_alpha   90.00
_cell.angle_beta   90.00
_cell.angle_gamma   90.00
#
_symmetry.space_group_name_H-M   'P 1'
#
loop_
_entity.id
_entity.type
_entity.pdbx_description
1 polymer ?
#
loop_
_entity_poly.entity_id
_entity_poly.type
_entity_poly.pdbx_seq_one_letter_code
_entity_poly.pdbx_strand_id
1 'polypeptide(L)'
;NLVCNVDGISWSLMTSLKIAALPWEHLSRWKLLVQGAVLSEDVEKHAHQMASQLIESALMKSKTHLQFVEKQPCSTYFSLLKILCVDDVMILERSLSYLEECKQSSDAAVL
;
A
#
# COMPACT_ATOMS: atom_id res chain seq x y z
N ASN A 1 15.31 -1.10 14.76
CA ASN A 1 14.37 -1.97 14.03
C ASN A 1 12.97 -1.71 14.49
N LEU A 2 12.27 -0.80 13.81
CA LEU A 2 10.81 -0.76 13.87
C LEU A 2 10.33 -2.07 13.24
N VAL A 3 9.76 -2.94 14.05
CA VAL A 3 9.28 -4.24 13.58
C VAL A 3 7.87 -4.04 13.03
N CYS A 4 7.78 -3.73 11.73
CA CYS A 4 6.54 -3.89 10.99
C CYS A 4 6.33 -5.40 10.77
N ASN A 5 5.53 -6.03 11.65
CA ASN A 5 5.30 -7.48 11.66
C ASN A 5 4.40 -7.99 10.52
N VAL A 6 3.76 -7.09 9.78
CA VAL A 6 2.84 -7.43 8.70
C VAL A 6 3.15 -6.53 7.51
N ASP A 7 3.71 -7.12 6.46
CA ASP A 7 3.88 -6.46 5.17
C ASP A 7 2.53 -6.37 4.45
N GLY A 8 2.30 -5.31 3.67
CA GLY A 8 1.08 -5.11 2.88
C GLY A 8 0.11 -4.09 3.46
N ILE A 9 -1.12 -4.10 2.93
CA ILE A 9 -2.12 -3.08 3.23
C ILE A 9 -2.97 -3.49 4.44
N SER A 10 -3.18 -2.55 5.36
CA SER A 10 -4.11 -2.76 6.47
C SER A 10 -5.55 -2.98 5.97
N TRP A 11 -6.28 -3.85 6.66
CA TRP A 11 -7.68 -4.13 6.35
C TRP A 11 -8.55 -2.85 6.28
N SER A 12 -8.29 -1.87 7.16
CA SER A 12 -9.03 -0.61 7.19
C SER A 12 -8.76 0.26 5.96
N LEU A 13 -7.51 0.34 5.51
CA LEU A 13 -7.15 1.06 4.28
C LEU A 13 -7.78 0.37 3.07
N MET A 14 -7.63 -0.95 2.95
CA MET A 14 -8.20 -1.69 1.83
C MET A 14 -9.74 -1.55 1.77
N THR A 15 -10.42 -1.68 2.91
CA THR A 15 -11.88 -1.45 3.00
C THR A 15 -12.27 -0.05 2.55
N SER A 16 -11.50 0.97 2.96
CA SER A 16 -11.74 2.36 2.57
C SER A 16 -11.58 2.56 1.06
N LEU A 17 -10.58 1.93 0.44
CA LEU A 17 -10.37 1.96 -1.00
C LEU A 17 -11.49 1.25 -1.75
N LYS A 18 -11.98 0.11 -1.24
CA LYS A 18 -13.14 -0.57 -1.81
C LYS A 18 -14.40 0.29 -1.78
N ILE A 19 -14.62 1.01 -0.67
CA ILE A 19 -15.73 1.97 -0.57
C ILE A 19 -15.55 3.11 -1.59
N ALA A 20 -14.34 3.63 -1.73
CA ALA A 20 -14.04 4.69 -2.70
C ALA A 20 -14.19 4.24 -4.16
N ALA A 21 -13.94 2.97 -4.44
CA ALA A 21 -14.10 2.36 -5.76
C ALA A 21 -15.55 1.96 -6.09
N LEU A 22 -16.50 2.10 -5.15
CA LEU A 22 -17.89 1.73 -5.40
C LEU A 22 -18.55 2.66 -6.44
N PRO A 23 -19.24 2.10 -7.44
CA PRO A 23 -20.19 2.86 -8.24
C PRO A 23 -21.26 3.49 -7.34
N TRP A 24 -21.75 4.66 -7.71
CA TRP A 24 -22.70 5.44 -6.92
C TRP A 24 -23.97 4.64 -6.58
N GLU A 25 -24.47 3.86 -7.53
CA GLU A 25 -25.62 2.97 -7.41
C GLU A 25 -25.45 1.87 -6.34
N HIS A 26 -24.20 1.54 -5.97
CA HIS A 26 -23.89 0.53 -4.97
C HIS A 26 -23.42 1.13 -3.64
N LEU A 27 -23.32 2.46 -3.53
CA LEU A 27 -22.85 3.12 -2.32
C LEU A 27 -23.69 2.78 -1.09
N SER A 28 -25.01 2.58 -1.24
CA SER A 28 -25.91 2.19 -0.13
C SER A 28 -25.51 0.86 0.55
N ARG A 29 -24.73 0.01 -0.15
CA ARG A 29 -24.26 -1.29 0.32
C ARG A 29 -22.88 -1.24 0.99
N TRP A 30 -22.28 -0.06 1.18
CA TRP A 30 -20.92 0.10 1.73
C TRP A 30 -20.68 -0.63 3.05
N LYS A 31 -21.70 -0.71 3.93
CA LYS A 31 -21.58 -1.40 5.23
C LYS A 31 -21.24 -2.89 5.09
N LEU A 32 -21.62 -3.51 3.97
CA LEU A 32 -21.27 -4.91 3.69
C LEU A 32 -19.75 -5.05 3.50
N LEU A 33 -19.07 -4.05 2.91
CA LEU A 33 -17.60 -4.06 2.78
C LEU A 33 -16.92 -4.02 4.15
N VAL A 34 -17.45 -3.24 5.09
CA VAL A 34 -16.95 -3.19 6.48
C VAL A 34 -17.15 -4.52 7.21
N GLN A 35 -18.10 -5.34 6.78
CA GLN A 35 -18.29 -6.70 7.30
C GLN A 35 -17.42 -7.74 6.56
N GLY A 36 -16.58 -7.30 5.62
CA GLY A 36 -15.70 -8.18 4.84
C GLY A 36 -16.35 -8.80 3.61
N ALA A 37 -17.54 -8.35 3.20
CA ALA A 37 -18.17 -8.84 1.98
C ALA A 37 -17.42 -8.35 0.73
N VAL A 38 -17.44 -9.17 -0.32
CA VAL A 38 -17.00 -8.79 -1.67
C VAL A 38 -18.24 -8.43 -2.48
N LEU A 39 -18.30 -7.19 -3.00
CA LEU A 39 -19.48 -6.70 -3.72
C LEU A 39 -19.40 -6.91 -5.23
N SER A 40 -18.21 -6.80 -5.81
CA SER A 40 -17.93 -7.02 -7.24
C SER A 40 -16.42 -7.20 -7.42
N GLU A 41 -16.01 -8.05 -8.37
CA GLU A 41 -14.62 -8.22 -8.78
C GLU A 41 -14.02 -6.91 -9.33
N ASP A 42 -14.82 -6.09 -10.02
CA ASP A 42 -14.35 -4.80 -10.54
C ASP A 42 -13.99 -3.83 -9.41
N VAL A 43 -14.78 -3.83 -8.33
CA VAL A 43 -14.52 -3.01 -7.15
C VAL A 43 -13.25 -3.47 -6.44
N GLU A 44 -13.06 -4.77 -6.32
CA GLU A 44 -11.82 -5.35 -5.77
C GLU A 44 -10.62 -4.92 -6.61
N LYS A 45 -10.68 -5.13 -7.94
CA LYS A 45 -9.60 -4.80 -8.86
C LYS A 45 -9.27 -3.31 -8.84
N HIS A 46 -10.28 -2.45 -8.87
CA HIS A 46 -10.10 -1.00 -8.83
C HIS A 46 -9.50 -0.55 -7.49
N ALA A 47 -9.97 -1.09 -6.37
CA ALA A 47 -9.40 -0.79 -5.06
C ALA A 47 -7.93 -1.20 -4.95
N HIS A 48 -7.57 -2.38 -5.45
CA HIS A 48 -6.17 -2.84 -5.50
C HIS A 48 -5.31 -1.95 -6.39
N GLN A 49 -5.81 -1.54 -7.57
CA GLN A 49 -5.11 -0.59 -8.46
C GLN A 49 -4.87 0.76 -7.77
N MET A 50 -5.87 1.32 -7.10
CA MET A 50 -5.71 2.55 -6.31
C MET A 50 -4.65 2.38 -5.24
N ALA A 51 -4.63 1.22 -4.57
CA ALA A 51 -3.67 0.94 -3.52
C ALA A 51 -2.23 0.86 -4.05
N SER A 52 -2.01 0.15 -5.16
CA SER A 52 -0.72 0.12 -5.84
C SER A 52 -0.24 1.52 -6.21
N GLN A 53 -1.10 2.34 -6.82
CA GLN A 53 -0.76 3.71 -7.21
C GLN A 53 -0.40 4.60 -6.00
N LEU A 54 -1.11 4.45 -4.88
CA LEU A 54 -0.81 5.19 -3.66
C LEU A 54 0.55 4.77 -3.08
N ILE A 55 0.85 3.47 -3.04
CA ILE A 55 2.13 2.96 -2.55
C ILE A 55 3.27 3.37 -3.48
N GLU A 56 3.11 3.28 -4.80
CA GLU A 56 4.10 3.75 -5.78
C GLU A 56 4.39 5.25 -5.59
N SER A 57 3.35 6.06 -5.42
CA SER A 57 3.51 7.50 -5.18
C SER A 57 4.25 7.79 -3.88
N ALA A 58 3.92 7.07 -2.80
CA ALA A 58 4.62 7.17 -1.53
C ALA A 58 6.08 6.72 -1.65
N LEU A 59 6.34 5.61 -2.34
CA LEU A 59 7.67 5.05 -2.55
C LEU A 59 8.57 6.03 -3.31
N MET A 60 8.05 6.68 -4.36
CA MET A 60 8.79 7.70 -5.09
C MET A 60 9.18 8.88 -4.19
N LYS A 61 8.27 9.32 -3.31
CA LYS A 61 8.56 10.38 -2.33
C LYS A 61 9.60 9.94 -1.30
N SER A 62 9.48 8.73 -0.75
CA SER A 62 10.44 8.18 0.21
C SER A 62 11.82 7.99 -0.40
N LYS A 63 11.92 7.49 -1.64
CA LYS A 63 13.19 7.40 -2.39
C LYS A 63 13.82 8.77 -2.62
N THR A 64 13.02 9.78 -2.97
CA THR A 64 13.49 11.17 -3.11
C THR A 64 14.02 11.71 -1.79
N HIS A 65 13.32 11.43 -0.69
CA HIS A 65 13.74 11.85 0.64
C HIS A 65 15.04 11.16 1.09
N LEU A 66 15.16 9.84 0.88
CA LEU A 66 16.40 9.10 1.14
C LEU A 66 17.58 9.70 0.36
N GLN A 67 17.42 9.94 -0.94
CA GLN A 67 18.47 10.59 -1.76
C GLN A 67 18.84 11.98 -1.25
N PHE A 68 17.87 12.75 -0.75
CA PHE A 68 18.13 14.04 -0.13
C PHE A 68 18.97 13.90 1.13
N VAL A 69 18.59 12.99 2.04
CA VAL A 69 19.32 12.70 3.28
C VAL A 69 20.75 12.23 2.99
N GLU A 70 20.95 11.34 2.03
CA GLU A 70 22.28 10.82 1.67
C GLU A 70 23.24 11.89 1.14
N LYS A 71 22.72 13.00 0.61
CA LYS A 71 23.51 14.14 0.12
C LYS A 71 23.81 15.18 1.20
N GLN A 72 23.18 15.09 2.38
CA GLN A 72 23.43 16.04 3.46
C GLN A 72 24.78 15.75 4.14
N PRO A 73 25.46 16.78 4.67
CA PRO A 73 26.59 16.59 5.55
C PRO A 73 26.21 15.70 6.74
N CYS A 74 27.11 14.81 7.16
CA CYS A 74 26.88 13.91 8.29
C CYS A 74 26.77 14.69 9.62
N SER A 75 25.55 15.12 9.96
CA SER A 75 25.23 15.78 11.23
C SER A 75 25.01 14.78 12.37
N THR A 76 24.80 15.30 13.58
CA THR A 76 24.29 14.50 14.70
C THR A 76 22.99 13.79 14.26
N TYR A 77 22.90 12.48 14.54
CA TYR A 77 21.80 11.59 14.15
C TYR A 77 21.67 11.26 12.65
N PHE A 78 22.64 11.64 11.80
CA PHE A 78 22.61 11.29 10.37
C PHE A 78 22.39 9.79 10.11
N SER A 79 23.11 8.93 10.83
CA SER A 79 22.99 7.48 10.68
C SER A 79 21.60 6.97 11.03
N LEU A 80 21.00 7.49 12.11
CA LEU A 80 19.64 7.14 12.51
C LEU A 80 18.62 7.59 11.46
N LEU A 81 18.72 8.82 10.99
CA LEU A 81 17.82 9.35 9.95
C LEU A 81 17.93 8.53 8.67
N LYS A 82 19.15 8.21 8.23
CA LYS A 82 19.38 7.36 7.06
C LYS A 82 18.72 5.99 7.21
N ILE A 83 18.87 5.34 8.38
CA ILE A 83 18.24 4.05 8.66
C ILE A 83 16.72 4.15 8.56
N LEU A 84 16.11 5.17 9.16
CA LEU A 84 14.66 5.37 9.10
C LEU A 84 14.17 5.55 7.65
N CYS A 85 14.87 6.35 6.85
CA CYS A 85 14.50 6.53 5.43
C CYS A 85 14.66 5.24 4.62
N VAL A 86 15.66 4.41 4.92
CA VAL A 86 15.82 3.09 4.28
C VAL A 86 14.69 2.16 4.71
N ASP A 87 14.34 2.11 5.99
CA ASP A 87 13.24 1.31 6.51
C ASP A 87 11.91 1.68 5.82
N ASP A 88 11.62 2.97 5.66
CA ASP A 88 10.42 3.46 4.95
C ASP A 88 10.36 2.97 3.50
N VAL A 89 11.48 3.05 2.77
CA VAL A 89 11.57 2.55 1.39
C VAL A 89 11.34 1.04 1.35
N MET A 90 11.99 0.28 2.24
CA MET A 90 11.86 -1.17 2.28
C MET A 90 10.43 -1.62 2.59
N ILE A 91 9.75 -0.96 3.53
CA ILE A 91 8.35 -1.28 3.89
C ILE A 91 7.43 -1.05 2.68
N LEU A 92 7.62 0.06 1.96
CA LEU A 92 6.81 0.38 0.78
C LEU A 92 7.08 -0.57 -0.38
N GLU A 93 8.34 -0.96 -0.62
CA GLU A 93 8.69 -1.94 -1.65
C GLU A 93 8.07 -3.31 -1.35
N ARG A 94 8.18 -3.81 -0.11
CA ARG A 94 7.54 -5.07 0.29
C ARG A 94 6.03 -5.01 0.17
N SER A 95 5.42 -3.90 0.56
CA SER A 95 3.97 -3.72 0.46
C SER A 95 3.49 -3.73 -0.99
N LEU A 96 4.28 -3.19 -1.92
CA LEU A 96 3.98 -3.23 -3.35
C LEU A 96 4.12 -4.65 -3.91
N SER A 97 5.21 -5.35 -3.61
CA SER A 97 5.41 -6.75 -4.02
C SER A 97 4.29 -7.66 -3.52
N TYR A 98 3.85 -7.49 -2.28
CA TYR A 98 2.71 -8.23 -1.72
C TYR A 98 1.43 -8.05 -2.56
N LEU A 99 1.14 -6.83 -3.01
CA LEU A 99 -0.03 -6.59 -3.86
C LEU A 99 0.07 -7.25 -5.23
N GLU A 100 1.27 -7.27 -5.81
CA GLU A 100 1.53 -7.93 -7.08
C GLU A 100 1.36 -9.45 -6.97
N GLU A 101 1.82 -10.06 -5.88
CA GLU A 101 1.63 -11.48 -5.57
C GLU A 101 0.15 -11.84 -5.37
N CYS A 102 -0.61 -11.00 -4.66
CA CYS A 102 -2.06 -11.18 -4.50
C CYS A 102 -2.79 -11.14 -5.84
N LYS A 103 -2.35 -10.28 -6.76
CA LYS A 103 -2.92 -10.19 -8.12
C LYS A 103 -2.66 -11.46 -8.93
N GLN A 104 -1.42 -11.97 -8.92
CA GLN A 104 -1.05 -13.19 -9.64
C GLN A 104 -1.79 -14.43 -9.09
N SER A 105 -1.99 -14.50 -7.78
CA SER A 105 -2.74 -15.57 -7.13
C SER A 105 -4.22 -15.58 -7.50
N SER A 106 -4.82 -14.38 -7.69
CA SER A 106 -6.20 -14.24 -8.15
C SER A 106 -6.36 -14.62 -9.63
N ASP A 107 -5.39 -14.30 -10.48
CA ASP A 107 -5.43 -14.64 -11.92
C ASP A 107 -5.20 -16.15 -12.16
N ALA A 108 -4.39 -16.80 -11.32
CA ALA A 108 -4.10 -18.24 -11.40
C ALA A 108 -5.25 -19.14 -10.94
N ALA A 109 -6.17 -18.65 -10.09
CA ALA A 109 -7.31 -19.41 -9.59
C ALA A 109 -8.51 -19.49 -10.55
N VAL A 110 -8.44 -18.79 -11.69
CA VAL A 110 -9.52 -18.66 -12.70
C VAL A 110 -9.25 -19.51 -13.95
N LEU A 111 -8.14 -20.27 -13.98
CA LEU A 111 -7.78 -21.24 -15.04
C LEU A 111 -7.99 -22.68 -14.57
#